data_AF-A0A4Z0J0U4-F1
#
_entry.id   AF-A0A4Z0J0U4-F1
#
_cell.length_a   1.000
_cell.length_b   1.000
_cell.length_c   1.000
_cell.angle_alpha   90.00
_cell.angle_beta   90.00
_cell.angle_gamma   90.00
#
_symmetry.space_group_name_H-M   'P 1'
#
loop_
_entity.id
_entity.type
_entity.pdbx_description
1 polymer ?
#
loop_
_entity_poly.entity_id
_entity_poly.type
_entity_poly.pdbx_seq_one_letter_code
_entity_poly.pdbx_strand_id
1 'polypeptide(L)'
;MRVGSHLFAAFAFILAVILNPLVPANANSGPACDALQERNCSVVKPPAPAPPPGGGSGGGSGGGGSGGGGSAGGGSAGGGSGGGSGGGSGGGGAALPDCPTEVVGHLCVIEPGPGGGGSGGGGAPARPEPPTRIPESQFQNFDIPAPTIYAWPKDWAVVGKPAAFWTDTEVSYIDMTLLTYAVTVKVIPERYNWDFGDGTGTTTSAKGAKPLPGNSPQIGHEYQKSGKVAVSMTATFSGEFSVDGGPWLPIDGFAHVASNDIGIDVYRYHRYLVDEDCYTNPRGPDCTRSAR
;
A
#
# COMPACT_ATOMS: atom_id res chain seq x y z
N MET A 1 -37.27 -72.07 -22.81
CA MET A 1 -37.18 -70.63 -22.44
C MET A 1 -36.49 -70.57 -21.08
N ARG A 2 -35.18 -70.27 -21.03
CA ARG A 2 -34.58 -68.94 -20.72
C ARG A 2 -34.86 -68.56 -19.25
N VAL A 3 -33.94 -68.24 -18.33
CA VAL A 3 -32.48 -67.96 -18.19
C VAL A 3 -32.23 -68.10 -16.65
N GLY A 4 -31.21 -68.72 -16.06
CA GLY A 4 -29.76 -68.50 -16.19
C GLY A 4 -29.24 -67.50 -15.14
N SER A 5 -29.27 -67.84 -13.85
CA SER A 5 -28.64 -67.04 -12.78
C SER A 5 -27.13 -67.32 -12.73
N HIS A 6 -26.33 -66.33 -13.11
CA HIS A 6 -24.87 -66.43 -13.13
C HIS A 6 -24.26 -66.13 -11.75
N LEU A 7 -23.39 -67.05 -11.38
CA LEU A 7 -22.46 -67.10 -10.25
C LEU A 7 -21.62 -65.82 -10.14
N PHE A 8 -21.54 -65.24 -8.94
CA PHE A 8 -20.63 -64.15 -8.59
C PHE A 8 -19.17 -64.62 -8.60
N ALA A 9 -18.34 -64.01 -9.45
CA ALA A 9 -16.89 -64.15 -9.42
C ALA A 9 -16.28 -63.14 -8.44
N ALA A 10 -15.55 -63.63 -7.44
CA ALA A 10 -14.76 -62.84 -6.52
C ALA A 10 -13.43 -62.43 -7.18
N PHE A 11 -13.20 -61.12 -7.31
CA PHE A 11 -11.88 -60.54 -7.60
C PHE A 11 -11.56 -59.53 -6.50
N ALA A 12 -10.66 -59.92 -5.59
CA ALA A 12 -10.07 -59.03 -4.61
C ALA A 12 -8.85 -58.35 -5.24
N PHE A 13 -8.96 -57.07 -5.58
CA PHE A 13 -7.83 -56.23 -5.96
C PHE A 13 -7.38 -55.41 -4.74
N ILE A 14 -6.15 -55.67 -4.30
CA ILE A 14 -5.44 -54.94 -3.27
C ILE A 14 -4.99 -53.60 -3.86
N LEU A 15 -5.41 -52.48 -3.26
CA LEU A 15 -4.83 -51.16 -3.52
C LEU A 15 -4.42 -50.53 -2.19
N ALA A 16 -3.11 -50.49 -1.95
CA ALA A 16 -2.50 -49.81 -0.82
C ALA A 16 -2.49 -48.29 -1.08
N VAL A 17 -3.14 -47.52 -0.22
CA VAL A 17 -3.08 -46.04 -0.21
C VAL A 17 -2.03 -45.64 0.84
N ILE A 18 -0.92 -45.07 0.36
CA ILE A 18 0.11 -44.45 1.20
C ILE A 18 -0.32 -43.00 1.47
N LEU A 19 -0.66 -42.70 2.72
CA LEU A 19 -0.85 -41.34 3.22
C LEU A 19 0.51 -40.69 3.47
N ASN A 20 0.80 -39.60 2.79
CA ASN A 20 1.98 -38.76 3.00
C ASN A 20 1.52 -37.39 3.54
N PRO A 21 1.83 -36.99 4.78
CA PRO A 21 1.52 -35.65 5.26
C PRO A 21 2.68 -34.70 4.93
N LEU A 22 2.45 -33.74 4.03
CA LEU A 22 3.31 -32.58 3.89
C LEU A 22 2.75 -31.47 4.78
N VAL A 23 3.35 -31.32 5.96
CA VAL A 23 3.23 -30.13 6.82
C VAL A 23 4.25 -29.10 6.31
N PRO A 24 3.87 -27.87 5.92
CA PRO A 24 4.84 -26.81 5.78
C PRO A 24 5.22 -26.28 7.17
N ALA A 25 6.41 -26.65 7.63
CA ALA A 25 7.10 -25.96 8.71
C ALA A 25 7.63 -24.63 8.18
N ASN A 26 7.08 -23.51 8.66
CA ASN A 26 7.85 -22.27 8.80
C ASN A 26 7.15 -21.32 9.78
N ALA A 27 7.33 -21.61 11.07
CA ALA A 27 7.27 -20.62 12.12
C ALA A 27 8.68 -20.50 12.68
N ASN A 28 9.37 -19.41 12.37
CA ASN A 28 10.60 -19.06 13.08
C ASN A 28 10.21 -18.55 14.47
N SER A 29 10.27 -19.43 15.46
CA SER A 29 10.20 -19.06 16.88
C SER A 29 11.58 -18.63 17.36
N GLY A 30 11.65 -17.49 18.05
CA GLY A 30 12.81 -17.15 18.88
C GLY A 30 12.99 -18.18 20.01
N PRO A 31 14.15 -18.20 20.69
CA PRO A 31 14.62 -19.35 21.50
C PRO A 31 13.90 -19.58 22.85
N ALA A 32 12.58 -19.36 22.94
CA ALA A 32 11.80 -19.62 24.15
C ALA A 32 10.31 -19.96 23.91
N CYS A 33 9.94 -20.54 22.76
CA CYS A 33 8.55 -20.97 22.52
C CYS A 33 8.50 -22.45 22.12
N ASP A 34 8.06 -23.30 23.06
CA ASP A 34 7.85 -24.73 22.86
C ASP A 34 6.36 -25.01 22.62
N ALA A 35 6.03 -25.94 21.72
CA ALA A 35 4.68 -26.11 21.16
C ALA A 35 3.62 -26.69 22.12
N LEU A 36 3.93 -26.80 23.42
CA LEU A 36 3.05 -27.43 24.43
C LEU A 36 2.79 -26.54 25.67
N GLN A 37 3.12 -25.24 25.64
CA GLN A 37 2.91 -24.36 26.81
C GLN A 37 2.33 -22.99 26.43
N GLU A 38 1.00 -22.92 26.26
CA GLU A 38 0.25 -21.73 25.83
C GLU A 38 0.14 -20.59 26.87
N ARG A 39 0.93 -20.60 27.95
CA ARG A 39 0.78 -19.64 29.06
C ARG A 39 1.97 -18.69 29.22
N ASN A 40 2.40 -18.01 28.14
CA ASN A 40 3.02 -16.67 28.25
C ASN A 40 3.36 -15.93 26.93
N CYS A 41 2.65 -16.15 25.83
CA CYS A 41 2.89 -15.36 24.62
C CYS A 41 2.18 -13.99 24.71
N SER A 42 2.91 -12.93 25.03
CA SER A 42 2.41 -11.55 24.90
C SER A 42 2.45 -11.15 23.43
N VAL A 43 1.28 -10.99 22.81
CA VAL A 43 1.15 -10.40 21.48
C VAL A 43 1.60 -8.95 21.55
N VAL A 44 2.73 -8.62 20.91
CA VAL A 44 3.15 -7.23 20.73
C VAL A 44 2.19 -6.60 19.72
N LYS A 45 1.31 -5.73 20.21
CA LYS A 45 0.43 -4.91 19.37
C LYS A 45 1.29 -3.97 18.52
N PRO A 46 1.15 -3.96 17.18
CA PRO A 46 1.83 -2.99 16.33
C PRO A 46 1.44 -1.55 16.73
N PRO A 47 2.38 -0.59 16.67
CA PRO A 47 2.07 0.81 16.93
C PRO A 47 1.05 1.34 15.91
N ALA A 48 0.14 2.20 16.38
CA ALA A 48 -0.91 2.78 15.56
C ALA A 48 -0.31 3.64 14.41
N PRO A 49 -0.97 3.71 13.24
CA PRO A 49 -0.58 4.61 12.17
C PRO A 49 -0.60 6.07 12.64
N ALA A 50 0.36 6.86 12.15
CA ALA A 50 0.40 8.29 12.43
C ALA A 50 -0.83 9.00 11.82
N PRO A 51 -1.41 10.00 12.51
CA PRO A 51 -2.49 10.79 11.94
C PRO A 51 -1.99 11.58 10.71
N PRO A 52 -2.87 11.85 9.72
CA PRO A 52 -2.51 12.62 8.55
C PRO A 52 -2.07 14.05 8.93
N PRO A 53 -1.18 14.69 8.15
CA PRO A 53 -0.80 16.07 8.38
C PRO A 53 -2.03 16.98 8.36
N GLY A 54 -2.27 17.67 9.47
CA GLY A 54 -3.35 18.64 9.58
C GLY A 54 -3.15 19.75 8.55
N GLY A 55 -4.16 19.94 7.69
CA GLY A 55 -4.28 21.10 6.82
C GLY A 55 -4.39 22.36 7.68
N GLY A 56 -3.32 23.15 7.72
CA GLY A 56 -3.30 24.44 8.41
C GLY A 56 -4.16 25.45 7.66
N SER A 57 -5.34 25.76 8.19
CA SER A 57 -6.12 26.93 7.82
C SER A 57 -5.49 28.18 8.44
N GLY A 58 -4.78 28.95 7.62
CA GLY A 58 -4.26 30.27 7.99
C GLY A 58 -5.39 31.32 8.03
N GLY A 59 -5.86 31.64 9.23
CA GLY A 59 -6.72 32.79 9.51
C GLY A 59 -5.86 33.98 9.97
N GLY A 60 -5.88 35.07 9.20
CA GLY A 60 -5.22 36.32 9.55
C GLY A 60 -6.01 37.18 10.54
N SER A 61 -5.30 38.02 11.28
CA SER A 61 -5.69 39.28 11.95
C SER A 61 -4.41 39.84 12.60
N GLY A 62 -3.79 40.91 12.07
CA GLY A 62 -3.96 42.31 12.51
C GLY A 62 -3.18 42.58 13.81
N GLY A 63 -2.31 43.57 14.00
CA GLY A 63 -1.84 44.74 13.26
C GLY A 63 -1.14 45.66 14.28
N GLY A 64 -0.26 46.57 13.84
CA GLY A 64 0.05 47.80 14.60
C GLY A 64 1.52 48.23 14.74
N GLY A 65 1.81 49.44 14.24
CA GLY A 65 2.88 50.37 14.69
C GLY A 65 4.24 50.22 13.97
N SER A 66 4.65 51.02 12.98
CA SER A 66 4.90 52.49 12.88
C SER A 66 6.18 53.01 13.58
N GLY A 67 7.03 53.67 12.78
CA GLY A 67 8.17 54.51 13.16
C GLY A 67 9.53 53.84 12.89
N GLY A 68 10.53 54.38 12.20
CA GLY A 68 10.78 55.75 11.72
C GLY A 68 12.23 56.14 12.06
N GLY A 69 13.05 56.47 11.04
CA GLY A 69 14.39 57.10 11.17
C GLY A 69 15.51 56.20 11.70
N GLY A 70 16.79 56.33 11.36
CA GLY A 70 17.54 57.32 10.61
C GLY A 70 19.03 56.99 10.83
N SER A 71 19.84 57.25 9.81
CA SER A 71 21.27 56.97 9.72
C SER A 71 22.13 57.68 10.78
N ALA A 72 23.28 57.08 11.13
CA ALA A 72 24.64 57.57 10.79
C ALA A 72 25.72 57.30 11.86
N GLY A 73 26.92 56.94 11.37
CA GLY A 73 28.24 57.19 11.97
C GLY A 73 28.83 56.06 12.83
N GLY A 74 30.09 55.62 12.67
CA GLY A 74 31.21 56.05 11.82
C GLY A 74 32.53 55.36 12.23
N GLY A 75 33.57 55.53 11.38
CA GLY A 75 35.01 55.25 11.64
C GLY A 75 35.50 53.85 11.19
N SER A 76 36.20 53.62 10.06
CA SER A 76 37.55 54.06 9.59
C SER A 76 38.68 53.63 10.55
N ALA A 77 39.88 53.14 10.17
CA ALA A 77 40.72 53.12 8.97
C ALA A 77 41.69 51.90 9.07
N GLY A 78 42.65 51.56 8.19
CA GLY A 78 43.34 52.12 7.02
C GLY A 78 44.17 50.98 6.37
N GLY A 79 45.05 51.08 5.38
CA GLY A 79 45.69 52.16 4.61
C GLY A 79 47.05 51.65 4.07
N GLY A 80 47.46 52.04 2.85
CA GLY A 80 48.81 51.89 2.25
C GLY A 80 48.92 50.84 1.12
N SER A 81 49.22 51.06 -0.17
CA SER A 81 49.91 52.08 -1.01
C SER A 81 51.41 51.83 -1.31
N GLY A 82 51.75 51.72 -2.60
CA GLY A 82 53.08 51.81 -3.25
C GLY A 82 53.16 50.82 -4.43
N GLY A 83 53.35 51.13 -5.72
CA GLY A 83 54.22 52.09 -6.44
C GLY A 83 55.53 51.36 -6.82
N GLY A 84 56.12 51.31 -8.03
CA GLY A 84 55.84 51.76 -9.40
C GLY A 84 57.02 51.31 -10.32
N SER A 85 56.77 51.21 -11.64
CA SER A 85 57.65 51.46 -12.81
C SER A 85 59.11 50.94 -12.93
N GLY A 86 59.43 50.32 -14.08
CA GLY A 86 60.59 50.72 -14.92
C GLY A 86 61.46 49.63 -15.56
N GLY A 87 61.56 49.65 -16.91
CA GLY A 87 62.69 49.18 -17.78
C GLY A 87 63.05 47.68 -17.77
N GLY A 88 63.49 46.99 -18.84
CA GLY A 88 64.02 47.34 -20.15
C GLY A 88 65.14 46.35 -20.51
N SER A 89 64.91 45.51 -21.55
CA SER A 89 65.84 44.77 -22.43
C SER A 89 66.97 43.86 -21.90
N GLY A 90 67.07 42.67 -22.51
CA GLY A 90 68.33 41.92 -22.67
C GLY A 90 68.14 40.41 -22.60
N GLY A 91 68.22 39.72 -23.75
CA GLY A 91 67.94 38.29 -23.88
C GLY A 91 69.08 37.34 -23.50
N GLY A 92 68.74 36.04 -23.54
CA GLY A 92 69.69 34.94 -23.68
C GLY A 92 69.47 33.79 -22.68
N GLY A 93 69.31 32.58 -23.21
CA GLY A 93 69.66 31.34 -22.50
C GLY A 93 68.49 30.50 -22.00
N ALA A 94 68.46 29.24 -22.43
CA ALA A 94 67.48 28.23 -22.09
C ALA A 94 67.55 27.81 -20.60
N ALA A 95 66.38 27.68 -19.96
CA ALA A 95 66.16 26.82 -18.79
C ALA A 95 64.67 26.43 -18.69
N LEU A 96 64.41 25.13 -18.52
CA LEU A 96 63.14 24.55 -18.03
C LEU A 96 63.16 24.55 -16.48
N PRO A 97 62.00 24.40 -15.80
CA PRO A 97 61.26 25.44 -15.11
C PRO A 97 61.62 25.57 -13.60
N ASP A 98 61.60 26.79 -13.08
CA ASP A 98 61.48 27.02 -11.63
C ASP A 98 60.09 27.58 -11.33
N CYS A 99 59.26 26.76 -10.69
CA CYS A 99 58.00 27.17 -10.09
C CYS A 99 58.20 27.32 -8.58
N PRO A 100 58.39 28.53 -8.02
CA PRO A 100 58.17 28.74 -6.61
C PRO A 100 56.68 28.93 -6.33
N THR A 101 56.15 27.99 -5.55
CA THR A 101 54.89 28.09 -4.81
C THR A 101 54.94 29.28 -3.86
N GLU A 102 53.84 30.06 -3.77
CA GLU A 102 53.13 30.46 -2.53
C GLU A 102 52.16 31.63 -2.79
N VAL A 103 50.86 31.27 -2.82
CA VAL A 103 49.70 31.98 -2.23
C VAL A 103 49.39 33.43 -2.67
N VAL A 104 48.69 33.58 -3.79
CA VAL A 104 47.29 34.07 -3.97
C VAL A 104 47.11 34.32 -5.48
N GLY A 105 46.49 33.35 -6.15
CA GLY A 105 46.53 33.15 -7.59
C GLY A 105 45.80 34.21 -8.43
N HIS A 106 46.55 34.85 -9.32
CA HIS A 106 46.00 35.35 -10.58
C HIS A 106 46.25 34.28 -11.64
N LEU A 107 45.17 33.78 -12.25
CA LEU A 107 45.19 32.79 -13.32
C LEU A 107 45.79 33.43 -14.58
N CYS A 108 46.88 32.87 -15.09
CA CYS A 108 47.44 33.23 -16.39
C CYS A 108 46.42 32.90 -17.50
N VAL A 109 46.06 33.90 -18.30
CA VAL A 109 45.34 33.69 -19.56
C VAL A 109 46.36 33.23 -20.60
N ILE A 110 46.22 32.00 -21.08
CA ILE A 110 46.95 31.47 -22.22
C ILE A 110 46.21 31.94 -23.48
N GLU A 111 46.82 32.78 -24.32
CA GLU A 111 46.31 32.97 -25.68
C GLU A 111 46.67 31.72 -26.52
N PRO A 112 45.70 31.06 -27.18
CA PRO A 112 45.94 29.80 -27.87
C PRO A 112 46.68 30.02 -29.18
N GLY A 113 47.80 29.31 -29.38
CA GLY A 113 48.37 29.09 -30.69
C GLY A 113 47.42 28.29 -31.62
N PRO A 114 47.74 28.18 -32.92
CA PRO A 114 46.90 27.52 -33.91
C PRO A 114 47.01 26.01 -33.73
N GLY A 115 46.22 25.45 -32.81
CA GLY A 115 46.27 24.04 -32.47
C GLY A 115 44.91 23.52 -32.05
N GLY A 116 44.33 22.69 -32.91
CA GLY A 116 43.31 21.70 -32.55
C GLY A 116 41.96 22.27 -32.15
N GLY A 117 41.00 22.26 -33.08
CA GLY A 117 39.59 22.43 -32.79
C GLY A 117 39.10 21.33 -31.83
N GLY A 118 39.21 21.58 -30.53
CA GLY A 118 38.50 20.86 -29.50
C GLY A 118 37.03 21.26 -29.56
N SER A 119 36.22 20.43 -30.21
CA SER A 119 34.77 20.47 -30.09
C SER A 119 34.39 20.23 -28.62
N GLY A 120 34.34 21.30 -27.83
CA GLY A 120 33.71 21.32 -26.52
C GLY A 120 32.21 21.13 -26.68
N GLY A 121 31.80 19.90 -26.96
CA GLY A 121 30.42 19.49 -26.90
C GLY A 121 29.97 19.65 -25.46
N GLY A 122 29.22 20.71 -25.17
CA GLY A 122 28.40 20.78 -23.97
C GLY A 122 27.41 19.64 -24.04
N GLY A 123 27.81 18.47 -23.52
CA GLY A 123 26.94 17.32 -23.39
C GLY A 123 25.76 17.76 -22.56
N ALA A 124 24.57 17.73 -23.15
CA ALA A 124 23.34 17.78 -22.38
C ALA A 124 23.47 16.77 -21.23
N PRO A 125 23.04 17.12 -20.00
CA PRO A 125 23.15 16.21 -18.88
C PRO A 125 22.60 14.84 -19.28
N ALA A 126 23.45 13.82 -19.22
CA ALA A 126 23.07 12.47 -19.58
C ALA A 126 21.86 12.06 -18.73
N ARG A 127 20.82 11.53 -19.37
CA ARG A 127 19.63 11.03 -18.66
C ARG A 127 20.10 10.00 -17.62
N PRO A 128 19.65 10.08 -16.36
CA PRO A 128 19.93 9.05 -15.36
C PRO A 128 19.55 7.68 -15.90
N GLU A 129 20.20 6.60 -15.47
CA GLU A 129 19.81 5.25 -15.90
C GLU A 129 18.35 4.94 -15.52
N PRO A 130 17.63 4.13 -16.33
CA PRO A 130 16.25 3.78 -16.05
C PRO A 130 16.15 3.02 -14.72
N PRO A 131 15.08 3.24 -13.94
CA PRO A 131 14.86 2.49 -12.71
C PRO A 131 14.68 1.00 -13.02
N THR A 132 15.48 0.16 -12.39
CA THR A 132 15.42 -1.31 -12.57
C THR A 132 14.67 -2.01 -11.45
N ARG A 133 14.27 -1.27 -10.41
CA ARG A 133 13.66 -1.81 -9.19
C ARG A 133 12.82 -0.76 -8.48
N ILE A 134 11.67 -1.18 -7.96
CA ILE A 134 10.83 -0.41 -7.04
C ILE A 134 10.83 -1.16 -5.71
N PRO A 135 11.30 -0.55 -4.60
CA PRO A 135 11.28 -1.21 -3.29
C PRO A 135 9.86 -1.27 -2.74
N GLU A 136 9.60 -2.25 -1.87
CA GLU A 136 8.28 -2.44 -1.23
C GLU A 136 7.80 -1.19 -0.50
N SER A 137 8.69 -0.49 0.21
CA SER A 137 8.37 0.75 0.90
C SER A 137 7.85 1.84 -0.03
N GLN A 138 8.29 1.86 -1.29
CA GLN A 138 7.76 2.77 -2.28
C GLN A 138 6.40 2.28 -2.82
N PHE A 139 6.26 0.97 -3.05
CA PHE A 139 5.01 0.39 -3.54
C PHE A 139 3.84 0.58 -2.56
N GLN A 140 4.10 0.48 -1.26
CA GLN A 140 3.13 0.74 -0.20
C GLN A 140 2.61 2.19 -0.18
N ASN A 141 3.33 3.13 -0.80
CA ASN A 141 2.96 4.54 -0.88
C ASN A 141 2.29 4.91 -2.22
N PHE A 142 2.05 3.94 -3.10
CA PHE A 142 1.33 4.21 -4.35
C PHE A 142 -0.15 4.46 -4.08
N ASP A 143 -0.73 5.37 -4.87
CA ASP A 143 -2.16 5.71 -4.82
C ASP A 143 -3.00 4.62 -5.50
N ILE A 144 -3.05 3.46 -4.85
CA ILE A 144 -3.85 2.31 -5.29
C ILE A 144 -5.31 2.58 -4.91
N PRO A 145 -6.26 2.47 -5.85
CA PRO A 145 -7.68 2.67 -5.56
C PRO A 145 -8.15 1.81 -4.39
N ALA A 146 -8.80 2.44 -3.41
CA ALA A 146 -9.37 1.74 -2.27
C ALA A 146 -10.48 0.77 -2.71
N PRO A 147 -10.45 -0.50 -2.29
CA PRO A 147 -11.52 -1.46 -2.53
C PRO A 147 -12.85 -0.99 -1.94
N THR A 148 -13.97 -1.24 -2.64
CA THR A 148 -15.29 -1.11 -2.04
C THR A 148 -15.86 -2.48 -1.71
N ILE A 149 -16.29 -2.67 -0.46
CA ILE A 149 -16.96 -3.89 0.00
C ILE A 149 -18.47 -3.71 0.05
N TYR A 150 -19.17 -4.83 -0.14
CA TYR A 150 -20.61 -4.91 -0.22
C TYR A 150 -21.12 -6.07 0.63
N ALA A 151 -22.37 -5.98 1.08
CA ALA A 151 -23.04 -7.03 1.84
C ALA A 151 -24.43 -7.38 1.30
N TRP A 152 -24.85 -8.62 1.56
CA TRP A 152 -26.23 -9.07 1.39
C TRP A 152 -26.69 -9.96 2.56
N PRO A 153 -27.79 -9.62 3.26
CA PRO A 153 -28.62 -8.44 3.08
C PRO A 153 -27.85 -7.11 3.32
N LYS A 154 -28.36 -6.02 2.74
CA LYS A 154 -27.73 -4.70 2.85
C LYS A 154 -27.99 -4.13 4.25
N ASP A 155 -26.93 -3.73 4.96
CA ASP A 155 -26.94 -3.05 6.26
C ASP A 155 -27.51 -3.86 7.45
N TRP A 156 -27.90 -5.12 7.26
CA TRP A 156 -28.42 -5.96 8.35
C TRP A 156 -28.12 -7.44 8.17
N ALA A 157 -28.10 -8.17 9.28
CA ALA A 157 -27.97 -9.62 9.34
C ALA A 157 -28.86 -10.19 10.44
N VAL A 158 -28.99 -11.51 10.50
CA VAL A 158 -29.74 -12.22 11.54
C VAL A 158 -28.83 -13.23 12.20
N VAL A 159 -28.89 -13.29 13.54
CA VAL A 159 -28.14 -14.28 14.32
C VAL A 159 -28.44 -15.69 13.81
N GLY A 160 -27.39 -16.47 13.55
CA GLY A 160 -27.52 -17.84 13.05
C GLY A 160 -27.93 -17.95 11.58
N LYS A 161 -27.78 -16.87 10.79
CA LYS A 161 -27.99 -16.87 9.34
C LYS A 161 -26.78 -16.27 8.63
N PRO A 162 -26.35 -16.84 7.48
CA PRO A 162 -25.21 -16.32 6.74
C PRO A 162 -25.55 -14.98 6.08
N ALA A 163 -24.75 -13.96 6.38
CA ALA A 163 -24.62 -12.74 5.57
C ALA A 163 -23.53 -12.96 4.51
N ALA A 164 -23.73 -12.43 3.31
CA ALA A 164 -22.80 -12.53 2.20
C ALA A 164 -21.99 -11.25 2.05
N PHE A 165 -20.73 -11.37 1.66
CA PHE A 165 -19.82 -10.25 1.41
C PHE A 165 -19.08 -10.42 0.08
N TRP A 166 -18.70 -9.31 -0.55
CA TRP A 166 -17.84 -9.30 -1.73
C TRP A 166 -17.20 -7.92 -1.92
N THR A 167 -16.19 -7.83 -2.77
CA THR A 167 -15.49 -6.59 -3.12
C THR A 167 -15.46 -6.38 -4.64
N ASP A 168 -15.32 -5.13 -5.09
CA ASP A 168 -15.17 -4.75 -6.50
C ASP A 168 -13.71 -4.62 -6.95
N THR A 169 -12.77 -5.12 -6.15
CA THR A 169 -11.34 -5.06 -6.49
C THR A 169 -11.04 -5.75 -7.84
N GLU A 170 -10.28 -5.05 -8.68
CA GLU A 170 -9.82 -5.53 -9.98
C GLU A 170 -8.33 -5.18 -10.18
N VAL A 171 -7.74 -5.73 -11.23
CA VAL A 171 -6.44 -5.27 -11.72
C VAL A 171 -6.56 -3.80 -12.15
N SER A 172 -5.63 -2.96 -11.71
CA SER A 172 -5.59 -1.54 -12.06
C SER A 172 -4.22 -1.13 -12.59
N TYR A 173 -4.18 -0.01 -13.30
CA TYR A 173 -2.97 0.55 -13.88
C TYR A 173 -2.79 1.98 -13.36
N ILE A 174 -1.56 2.31 -12.95
CA ILE A 174 -1.18 3.62 -12.42
C ILE A 174 -0.05 4.14 -13.30
N ASP A 175 -0.27 5.27 -13.96
CA ASP A 175 0.75 5.96 -14.72
C ASP A 175 1.43 7.03 -13.86
N MET A 176 2.76 7.03 -13.85
CA MET A 176 3.55 7.98 -13.09
C MET A 176 4.85 8.34 -13.79
N THR A 177 5.56 9.34 -13.26
CA THR A 177 6.89 9.72 -13.75
C THR A 177 7.92 9.56 -12.65
N LEU A 178 8.96 8.77 -12.89
CA LEU A 178 10.06 8.53 -11.96
C LEU A 178 11.38 8.90 -12.63
N LEU A 179 12.14 9.83 -12.06
CA LEU A 179 13.46 10.26 -12.58
C LEU A 179 13.44 10.59 -14.09
N THR A 180 12.37 11.25 -14.57
CA THR A 180 12.09 11.57 -15.99
C THR A 180 11.64 10.40 -16.89
N TYR A 181 11.41 9.22 -16.34
CA TYR A 181 10.85 8.06 -17.05
C TYR A 181 9.34 7.98 -16.88
N ALA A 182 8.64 7.68 -17.97
CA ALA A 182 7.24 7.29 -17.90
C ALA A 182 7.17 5.86 -17.36
N VAL A 183 6.50 5.66 -16.23
CA VAL A 183 6.38 4.36 -15.58
C VAL A 183 4.90 4.03 -15.46
N THR A 184 4.51 2.88 -16.01
CA THR A 184 3.18 2.32 -15.80
C THR A 184 3.31 1.17 -14.81
N VAL A 185 2.50 1.20 -13.76
CA VAL A 185 2.45 0.19 -12.72
C VAL A 185 1.13 -0.57 -12.85
N LYS A 186 1.20 -1.89 -13.00
CA LYS A 186 0.06 -2.79 -13.00
C LYS A 186 -0.07 -3.39 -11.59
N VAL A 187 -1.21 -3.16 -10.96
CA VAL A 187 -1.51 -3.58 -9.59
C VAL A 187 -2.49 -4.74 -9.64
N ILE A 188 -2.17 -5.87 -8.99
CA ILE A 188 -2.89 -7.13 -9.10
C ILE A 188 -3.34 -7.58 -7.70
N PRO A 189 -4.64 -7.78 -7.44
CA PRO A 189 -5.10 -8.24 -6.15
C PRO A 189 -4.81 -9.73 -5.93
N GLU A 190 -4.27 -10.06 -4.76
CA GLU A 190 -3.83 -11.43 -4.41
C GLU A 190 -4.65 -12.04 -3.27
N ARG A 191 -4.95 -11.24 -2.25
CA ARG A 191 -5.62 -11.68 -1.02
C ARG A 191 -6.52 -10.60 -0.43
N TYR A 192 -7.58 -11.03 0.22
CA TYR A 192 -8.56 -10.19 0.91
C TYR A 192 -8.67 -10.67 2.35
N ASN A 193 -8.27 -9.82 3.30
CA ASN A 193 -8.40 -10.10 4.72
C ASN A 193 -9.64 -9.37 5.27
N TRP A 194 -10.67 -10.13 5.60
CA TRP A 194 -11.95 -9.65 6.09
C TRP A 194 -11.98 -9.60 7.61
N ASP A 195 -12.51 -8.51 8.16
CA ASP A 195 -12.92 -8.37 9.56
C ASP A 195 -14.43 -8.13 9.58
N PHE A 196 -15.18 -9.02 10.24
CA PHE A 196 -16.65 -8.94 10.29
C PHE A 196 -17.17 -8.09 11.45
N GLY A 197 -16.28 -7.50 12.26
CA GLY A 197 -16.61 -6.55 13.33
C GLY A 197 -17.10 -7.19 14.63
N ASP A 198 -17.16 -8.52 14.72
CA ASP A 198 -17.51 -9.28 15.92
C ASP A 198 -16.31 -9.99 16.58
N GLY A 199 -15.09 -9.61 16.17
CA GLY A 199 -13.83 -10.23 16.60
C GLY A 199 -13.46 -11.47 15.79
N THR A 200 -14.21 -11.77 14.71
CA THR A 200 -13.89 -12.84 13.77
C THR A 200 -13.59 -12.28 12.39
N GLY A 201 -12.87 -13.06 11.59
CA GLY A 201 -12.45 -12.67 10.25
C GLY A 201 -12.06 -13.89 9.42
N THR A 202 -11.81 -13.66 8.14
CA THR A 202 -11.37 -14.71 7.22
C THR A 202 -10.49 -14.12 6.12
N THR A 203 -9.68 -14.96 5.48
CA THR A 203 -8.87 -14.57 4.33
C THR A 203 -9.34 -15.32 3.09
N THR A 204 -9.57 -14.58 2.00
CA THR A 204 -9.97 -15.16 0.70
C THR A 204 -8.98 -14.77 -0.39
N SER A 205 -8.89 -15.60 -1.43
CA SER A 205 -8.12 -15.30 -2.67
C SER A 205 -9.01 -14.78 -3.80
N ALA A 206 -10.33 -14.92 -3.67
CA ALA A 206 -11.30 -14.40 -4.62
C ALA A 206 -12.08 -13.24 -4.00
N LYS A 207 -12.44 -12.28 -4.84
CA LYS A 207 -13.24 -11.10 -4.46
C LYS A 207 -14.69 -11.41 -4.07
N GLY A 208 -15.16 -12.61 -4.39
CA GLY A 208 -16.55 -13.02 -4.21
C GLY A 208 -17.49 -12.41 -5.25
N ALA A 209 -18.78 -12.65 -5.08
CA ALA A 209 -19.84 -12.03 -5.84
C ALA A 209 -21.14 -12.06 -5.03
N LYS A 210 -22.09 -11.20 -5.41
CA LYS A 210 -23.45 -11.27 -4.86
C LYS A 210 -24.03 -12.67 -5.10
N PRO A 211 -24.53 -13.37 -4.07
CA PRO A 211 -25.12 -14.68 -4.25
C PRO A 211 -26.41 -14.59 -5.07
N LEU A 212 -26.64 -15.59 -5.92
CA LEU A 212 -27.94 -15.79 -6.56
C LEU A 212 -28.98 -16.19 -5.49
N PRO A 213 -30.27 -15.85 -5.68
CA PRO A 213 -31.32 -16.25 -4.75
C PRO A 213 -31.31 -17.76 -4.49
N GLY A 214 -31.23 -18.15 -3.22
CA GLY A 214 -31.20 -19.55 -2.78
C GLY A 214 -29.82 -20.20 -2.73
N ASN A 215 -28.77 -19.55 -3.26
CA ASN A 215 -27.41 -20.07 -3.19
C ASN A 215 -26.69 -19.62 -1.93
N SER A 216 -25.77 -20.46 -1.45
CA SER A 216 -24.83 -20.08 -0.40
C SER A 216 -23.86 -18.99 -0.89
N PRO A 217 -23.45 -18.06 -0.02
CA PRO A 217 -22.46 -17.05 -0.38
C PRO A 217 -21.07 -17.65 -0.57
N GLN A 218 -20.28 -17.05 -1.46
CA GLN A 218 -18.86 -17.42 -1.64
C GLN A 218 -18.01 -16.95 -0.46
N ILE A 219 -18.31 -15.76 0.07
CA ILE A 219 -17.75 -15.20 1.29
C ILE A 219 -18.93 -14.95 2.21
N GLY A 220 -19.10 -15.81 3.19
CA GLY A 220 -20.22 -15.77 4.13
C GLY A 220 -19.75 -15.64 5.56
N HIS A 221 -20.53 -14.95 6.39
CA HIS A 221 -20.33 -14.91 7.84
C HIS A 221 -21.63 -15.11 8.58
N GLU A 222 -21.60 -15.87 9.67
CA GLU A 222 -22.75 -16.14 10.52
C GLU A 222 -22.53 -15.54 11.92
N TYR A 223 -23.19 -14.42 12.18
CA TYR A 223 -23.10 -13.75 13.47
C TYR A 223 -23.79 -14.55 14.58
N GLN A 224 -23.13 -14.61 15.74
CA GLN A 224 -23.61 -15.35 16.91
C GLN A 224 -24.31 -14.47 17.96
N LYS A 225 -24.13 -13.16 17.88
CA LYS A 225 -24.70 -12.18 18.82
C LYS A 225 -25.38 -11.05 18.06
N SER A 226 -26.51 -10.59 18.58
CA SER A 226 -27.19 -9.39 18.07
C SER A 226 -26.44 -8.13 18.53
N GLY A 227 -26.47 -7.09 17.70
CA GLY A 227 -25.76 -5.83 17.95
C GLY A 227 -25.38 -5.13 16.65
N LYS A 228 -24.73 -3.97 16.76
CA LYS A 228 -24.15 -3.27 15.61
C LYS A 228 -22.69 -3.69 15.46
N VAL A 229 -22.28 -4.01 14.24
CA VAL A 229 -20.89 -4.33 13.90
C VAL A 229 -20.45 -3.50 12.68
N ALA A 230 -19.14 -3.26 12.56
CA ALA A 230 -18.54 -2.62 11.40
C ALA A 230 -17.68 -3.65 10.68
N VAL A 231 -18.02 -3.95 9.43
CA VAL A 231 -17.27 -4.86 8.58
C VAL A 231 -16.27 -4.06 7.75
N SER A 232 -15.05 -4.54 7.66
CA SER A 232 -13.98 -3.96 6.87
C SER A 232 -13.14 -5.06 6.21
N MET A 233 -12.29 -4.66 5.27
CA MET A 233 -11.39 -5.58 4.58
C MET A 233 -10.09 -4.89 4.21
N THR A 234 -8.97 -5.60 4.28
CA THR A 234 -7.68 -5.17 3.74
C THR A 234 -7.29 -6.04 2.55
N ALA A 235 -7.14 -5.42 1.38
CA ALA A 235 -6.67 -6.09 0.17
C ALA A 235 -5.14 -6.06 0.14
N THR A 236 -4.55 -7.17 -0.30
CA THR A 236 -3.11 -7.30 -0.55
C THR A 236 -2.89 -7.36 -2.05
N PHE A 237 -2.00 -6.52 -2.56
CA PHE A 237 -1.68 -6.40 -3.97
C PHE A 237 -0.23 -6.75 -4.25
N SER A 238 -0.01 -7.49 -5.33
CA SER A 238 1.27 -7.58 -6.02
C SER A 238 1.32 -6.53 -7.14
N GLY A 239 2.52 -6.24 -7.65
CA GLY A 239 2.72 -5.22 -8.67
C GLY A 239 3.75 -5.61 -9.72
N GLU A 240 3.53 -5.12 -10.94
CA GLU A 240 4.51 -5.14 -12.02
C GLU A 240 4.67 -3.70 -12.53
N PHE A 241 5.85 -3.31 -12.99
CA PHE A 241 6.07 -1.99 -13.59
C PHE A 241 6.77 -2.09 -14.94
N SER A 242 6.47 -1.16 -15.84
CA SER A 242 7.11 -0.99 -17.14
C SER A 242 7.60 0.44 -17.28
N VAL A 243 8.81 0.61 -17.82
CA VAL A 243 9.50 1.89 -17.97
C VAL A 243 9.59 2.23 -19.46
N ASP A 244 9.09 3.41 -19.85
CA ASP A 244 9.03 3.90 -21.24
C ASP A 244 8.46 2.84 -22.23
N GLY A 245 7.52 2.00 -21.78
CA GLY A 245 6.91 0.93 -22.59
C GLY A 245 7.78 -0.32 -22.76
N GLY A 246 8.83 -0.48 -21.94
CA GLY A 246 9.70 -1.65 -21.91
C GLY A 246 9.04 -2.91 -21.30
N PRO A 247 9.84 -3.96 -21.03
CA PRO A 247 9.33 -5.19 -20.41
C PRO A 247 8.75 -4.93 -19.02
N TRP A 248 7.76 -5.73 -18.62
CA TRP A 248 7.23 -5.74 -17.26
C TRP A 248 8.22 -6.38 -16.30
N LEU A 249 8.52 -5.68 -15.22
CA LEU A 249 9.36 -6.15 -14.12
C LEU A 249 8.51 -6.27 -12.84
N PRO A 250 8.70 -7.30 -12.01
CA PRO A 250 7.99 -7.42 -10.76
C PRO A 250 8.43 -6.33 -9.77
N ILE A 251 7.51 -5.90 -8.92
CA ILE A 251 7.78 -4.98 -7.81
C ILE A 251 8.10 -5.78 -6.54
N ASP A 252 9.04 -5.27 -5.74
CA ASP A 252 9.35 -5.74 -4.39
C ASP A 252 8.11 -5.82 -3.47
N GLY A 253 7.76 -7.00 -2.96
CA GLY A 253 6.85 -7.15 -1.82
C GLY A 253 5.38 -6.93 -2.17
N PHE A 254 4.61 -6.40 -1.21
CA PHE A 254 3.17 -6.20 -1.36
C PHE A 254 2.75 -4.80 -0.91
N ALA A 255 1.65 -4.32 -1.49
CA ALA A 255 0.92 -3.17 -1.01
C ALA A 255 -0.38 -3.62 -0.33
N HIS A 256 -0.77 -2.91 0.73
CA HIS A 256 -1.98 -3.20 1.50
C HIS A 256 -2.89 -1.99 1.51
N VAL A 257 -4.15 -2.17 1.11
CA VAL A 257 -5.13 -1.09 1.03
C VAL A 257 -6.39 -1.50 1.76
N ALA A 258 -6.82 -0.67 2.71
CA ALA A 258 -8.07 -0.87 3.43
C ALA A 258 -9.26 -0.48 2.55
N SER A 259 -10.37 -1.19 2.70
CA SER A 259 -11.64 -0.84 2.07
C SER A 259 -12.37 0.28 2.81
N ASN A 260 -13.55 0.64 2.31
CA ASN A 260 -14.56 1.28 3.15
C ASN A 260 -15.04 0.36 4.28
N ASP A 261 -15.65 0.97 5.30
CA ASP A 261 -16.36 0.27 6.35
C ASP A 261 -17.87 0.21 6.02
N ILE A 262 -18.51 -0.92 6.29
CA ILE A 262 -19.97 -1.06 6.22
C ILE A 262 -20.55 -1.44 7.59
N GLY A 263 -21.58 -0.72 8.01
CA GLY A 263 -22.29 -1.02 9.26
C GLY A 263 -23.35 -2.10 9.03
N ILE A 264 -23.38 -3.12 9.90
CA ILE A 264 -24.37 -4.18 9.87
C ILE A 264 -25.11 -4.23 11.21
N ASP A 265 -26.45 -4.11 11.15
CA ASP A 265 -27.33 -4.34 12.29
C ASP A 265 -27.71 -5.83 12.37
N VAL A 266 -27.15 -6.53 13.37
CA VAL A 266 -27.42 -7.95 13.59
C VAL A 266 -28.63 -8.11 14.50
N TYR A 267 -29.74 -8.60 13.95
CA TYR A 267 -30.97 -8.85 14.67
C TYR A 267 -31.06 -10.29 15.19
N ARG A 268 -31.79 -10.47 16.28
CA ARG A 268 -32.26 -11.78 16.74
C ARG A 268 -33.75 -11.89 16.40
N TYR A 269 -34.16 -13.04 15.88
CA TYR A 269 -35.58 -13.35 15.71
C TYR A 269 -36.09 -14.20 16.87
N HIS A 270 -37.36 -14.01 17.23
CA HIS A 270 -38.10 -14.90 18.11
C HIS A 270 -39.20 -15.55 17.27
N ARG A 271 -39.42 -16.86 17.50
CA ARG A 271 -40.55 -17.59 16.90
C ARG A 271 -41.54 -17.89 18.00
N TYR A 272 -42.76 -17.42 17.83
CA TYR A 272 -43.88 -17.79 18.68
C TYR A 272 -44.76 -18.77 17.91
N LEU A 273 -45.23 -19.82 18.58
CA LEU A 273 -46.29 -20.65 18.05
C LEU A 273 -47.60 -19.93 18.31
N VAL A 274 -48.37 -19.70 17.26
CA VAL A 274 -49.74 -19.22 17.32
C VAL A 274 -50.66 -20.33 16.82
N ASP A 275 -51.82 -20.46 17.45
CA ASP A 275 -52.79 -21.51 17.14
C ASP A 275 -53.53 -21.22 15.81
N GLU A 276 -53.73 -19.94 15.50
CA GLU A 276 -54.47 -19.46 14.34
C GLU A 276 -53.82 -18.19 13.76
N ASP A 277 -54.05 -17.92 12.46
CA ASP A 277 -53.63 -16.66 11.83
C ASP A 277 -54.48 -15.47 12.30
N CYS A 278 -54.01 -14.24 12.02
CA CYS A 278 -54.71 -13.03 12.46
C CYS A 278 -56.05 -12.76 11.75
N TYR A 279 -56.37 -13.47 10.67
CA TYR A 279 -57.69 -13.39 10.04
C TYR A 279 -58.70 -14.26 10.79
N THR A 280 -58.27 -15.42 11.28
CA THR A 280 -59.09 -16.39 12.00
C THR A 280 -59.20 -16.01 13.48
N ASN A 281 -58.09 -15.62 14.11
CA ASN A 281 -58.04 -15.08 15.47
C ASN A 281 -57.36 -13.70 15.52
N PRO A 282 -58.11 -12.61 15.26
CA PRO A 282 -57.58 -11.25 15.38
C PRO A 282 -57.17 -10.86 16.81
N ARG A 283 -57.51 -11.66 17.82
CA ARG A 283 -57.09 -11.47 19.22
C ARG A 283 -55.87 -12.32 19.59
N GLY A 284 -55.24 -12.97 18.60
CA GLY A 284 -54.02 -13.73 18.79
C GLY A 284 -52.89 -12.88 19.37
N PRO A 285 -51.96 -13.47 20.12
CA PRO A 285 -50.93 -12.73 20.87
C PRO A 285 -49.98 -11.90 20.01
N ASP A 286 -49.85 -12.20 18.71
CA ASP A 286 -48.99 -11.47 17.76
C ASP A 286 -49.79 -10.64 16.74
N CYS A 287 -51.12 -10.62 16.87
CA CYS A 287 -51.96 -9.79 16.04
C CYS A 287 -51.97 -8.38 16.62
N THR A 288 -51.28 -7.45 15.96
CA THR A 288 -51.45 -6.03 16.28
C THR A 288 -52.94 -5.73 16.14
N ARG A 289 -53.56 -5.22 17.22
CA ARG A 289 -54.84 -4.52 17.12
C ARG A 289 -54.59 -3.33 16.21
N SER A 290 -54.68 -3.53 14.90
CA SER A 290 -54.74 -2.43 13.94
C SER A 290 -55.97 -1.64 14.36
N ALA A 291 -55.70 -0.50 15.00
CA ALA A 291 -56.70 0.37 15.58
C ALA A 291 -57.79 0.63 14.54
N ARG A 292 -59.02 0.23 14.87
CA ARG A 292 -60.24 0.79 14.30
C ARG A 292 -60.91 1.61 15.39
#